data_AF-A8UZJ9-F1
#
_entry.id   AF-A8UZJ9-F1
#
_cell.length_a   1.000
_cell.length_b   1.000
_cell.length_c   1.000
_cell.angle_alpha   90.00
_cell.angle_beta   90.00
_cell.angle_gamma   90.00
#
_symmetry.space_group_name_H-M   'P 1'
#
loop_
_entity.id
_entity.type
_entity.pdbx_description
1 polymer ?
#
loop_
_entity_poly.entity_id
_entity_poly.type
_entity_poly.pdbx_seq_one_letter_code
_entity_poly.pdbx_strand_id
1 'polypeptide(L)'
;MNIVLEKKKTKRGRKKIPENLVYEILGNKKIYYKDYKKVLSGELPPEAVMGSSDLQAWIIDTIIRFLHLNLNYKKYKVLANEVGYFYTPKRQGKWLNLDIAVVSKEKLKKPEGTYLKVPPEVVIEVDTKADLSKMGDNYYIEKTDKLLKSGIKKVIWILTNPQKIIVAEKGKNWIITEYNSNIEVLDGIVLNLENLLKEEQNS
;
A
#
# COMPACT_ATOMS: atom_id res chain seq x y z
N MET A 1 35.78 -48.73 26.47
CA MET A 1 35.79 -47.32 26.89
C MET A 1 35.39 -46.48 25.67
N ASN A 2 34.09 -46.23 25.49
CA ASN A 2 33.57 -45.44 24.37
C ASN A 2 33.17 -44.06 24.88
N ILE A 3 33.90 -43.03 24.46
CA ILE A 3 33.57 -41.64 24.76
C ILE A 3 32.56 -41.18 23.72
N VAL A 4 31.28 -41.10 24.12
CA VAL A 4 30.24 -40.46 23.32
C VAL A 4 30.41 -38.95 23.46
N LEU A 5 30.90 -38.29 22.42
CA LEU A 5 30.91 -36.83 22.32
C LEU A 5 29.49 -36.34 22.05
N GLU A 6 28.77 -35.96 23.10
CA GLU A 6 27.54 -35.18 22.99
C GLU A 6 27.84 -33.81 22.35
N LYS A 7 27.53 -33.67 21.06
CA LYS A 7 27.45 -32.36 20.41
C LYS A 7 26.34 -31.56 21.07
N LYS A 8 26.72 -30.62 21.95
CA LYS A 8 25.84 -29.54 22.43
C LYS A 8 25.21 -28.83 21.22
N LYS A 9 23.92 -29.10 20.97
CA LYS A 9 23.09 -28.31 20.06
C LYS A 9 22.97 -26.90 20.64
N THR A 10 23.83 -25.98 20.22
CA THR A 10 23.67 -24.56 20.46
C THR A 10 22.31 -24.15 19.88
N LYS A 11 21.38 -23.68 20.72
CA LYS A 11 20.12 -23.07 20.28
C LYS A 11 20.47 -21.90 19.37
N ARG A 12 20.41 -22.08 18.05
CA ARG A 12 20.50 -20.99 17.08
C ARG A 12 19.35 -20.04 17.41
N GLY A 13 19.66 -18.87 18.00
CA GLY A 13 18.68 -17.79 18.15
C GLY A 13 18.05 -17.53 16.79
N ARG A 14 16.73 -17.29 16.75
CA ARG A 14 16.04 -16.93 15.50
C ARG A 14 16.81 -15.75 14.89
N LYS A 15 17.41 -15.95 13.70
CA LYS A 15 18.04 -14.85 12.96
C LYS A 15 16.99 -13.75 12.80
N LYS A 16 17.26 -12.56 13.32
CA LYS A 16 16.39 -11.39 13.18
C LYS A 16 16.30 -11.07 11.68
N ILE A 17 15.09 -10.98 11.14
CA ILE A 17 14.88 -10.57 9.74
C ILE A 17 15.37 -9.12 9.61
N PRO A 18 16.20 -8.80 8.59
CA PRO A 18 16.66 -7.44 8.34
C PRO A 18 15.51 -6.43 8.25
N GLU A 19 15.72 -5.23 8.81
CA GLU A 19 14.67 -4.21 8.88
C GLU A 19 14.33 -3.61 7.52
N ASN A 20 15.27 -3.62 6.58
CA ASN A 20 15.01 -3.21 5.19
C ASN A 20 14.02 -4.15 4.46
N LEU A 21 13.77 -5.36 4.95
CA LEU A 21 12.76 -6.26 4.37
C LEU A 21 11.36 -6.06 4.96
N VAL A 22 11.20 -5.15 5.93
CA VAL A 22 9.89 -4.75 6.45
C VAL A 22 9.26 -3.81 5.42
N TYR A 23 8.19 -4.27 4.79
CA TYR A 23 7.40 -3.47 3.86
C TYR A 23 6.59 -2.42 4.61
N GLU A 24 5.87 -2.79 5.67
CA GLU A 24 5.10 -1.87 6.50
C GLU A 24 4.82 -2.43 7.90
N ILE A 25 4.27 -1.60 8.81
CA ILE A 25 3.91 -2.04 10.16
C ILE A 25 2.42 -1.80 10.44
N LEU A 26 1.65 -2.86 10.26
CA LEU A 26 0.20 -2.90 10.47
C LEU A 26 -0.12 -3.32 11.91
N GLY A 27 -0.65 -2.38 12.70
CA GLY A 27 -0.79 -2.53 14.14
C GLY A 27 0.56 -2.68 14.84
N ASN A 28 0.81 -3.85 15.43
CA ASN A 28 2.11 -4.21 16.01
C ASN A 28 2.79 -5.32 15.19
N LYS A 29 2.31 -5.59 13.98
CA LYS A 29 2.79 -6.68 13.10
C LYS A 29 3.69 -6.08 12.02
N LYS A 30 4.92 -6.57 11.90
CA LYS A 30 5.77 -6.31 10.74
C LYS A 30 5.24 -7.11 9.56
N ILE A 31 4.90 -6.42 8.49
CA ILE A 31 4.57 -7.00 7.19
C ILE A 31 5.84 -6.93 6.35
N TYR A 32 6.22 -8.06 5.74
CA TYR A 32 7.45 -8.16 4.94
C TYR A 32 7.11 -8.10 3.46
N TYR A 33 8.08 -7.72 2.64
CA TYR A 33 7.94 -7.82 1.18
C TYR A 33 7.64 -9.26 0.76
N LYS A 34 6.82 -9.42 -0.29
CA LYS A 34 6.63 -10.69 -0.98
C LYS A 34 8.01 -11.25 -1.37
N ASP A 35 8.17 -12.56 -1.26
CA ASP A 35 9.43 -13.24 -1.56
C ASP A 35 10.65 -12.83 -0.69
N TYR A 36 10.48 -12.12 0.43
CA TYR A 36 11.60 -11.80 1.34
C TYR A 36 12.40 -13.04 1.81
N LYS A 37 11.77 -14.23 1.84
CA LYS A 37 12.44 -15.49 2.18
C LYS A 37 13.50 -15.88 1.16
N LYS A 38 13.29 -15.54 -0.13
CA LYS A 38 14.27 -15.72 -1.21
C LYS A 38 15.45 -14.77 -1.06
N VAL A 39 15.22 -13.58 -0.52
CA VAL A 39 16.30 -12.67 -0.15
C VAL A 39 17.11 -13.24 1.02
N LEU A 40 16.44 -13.82 2.02
CA LEU A 40 17.12 -14.46 3.16
C LEU A 40 17.93 -15.71 2.78
N SER A 41 17.56 -16.41 1.70
CA SER A 41 18.33 -17.54 1.18
C SER A 41 19.46 -17.12 0.23
N GLY A 42 19.49 -15.85 -0.20
CA GLY A 42 20.45 -15.35 -1.20
C GLY A 42 20.06 -15.66 -2.65
N GLU A 43 18.84 -16.13 -2.90
CA GLU A 43 18.32 -16.36 -4.26
C GLU A 43 18.04 -15.04 -4.98
N LEU A 44 17.59 -14.01 -4.24
CA LEU A 44 17.30 -12.68 -4.77
C LEU A 44 18.01 -11.58 -3.96
N PRO A 45 18.43 -10.48 -4.60
CA PRO A 45 18.83 -9.28 -3.87
C PRO A 45 17.59 -8.57 -3.27
N PRO A 46 17.74 -7.77 -2.20
CA PRO A 46 16.62 -7.01 -1.62
C PRO A 46 15.87 -6.13 -2.62
N GLU A 47 16.57 -5.52 -3.57
CA GLU A 47 16.02 -4.60 -4.57
C GLU A 47 14.99 -5.30 -5.47
N ALA A 48 15.18 -6.60 -5.76
CA ALA A 48 14.31 -7.37 -6.64
C ALA A 48 12.90 -7.59 -6.07
N VAL A 49 12.70 -7.45 -4.75
CA VAL A 49 11.38 -7.61 -4.11
C VAL A 49 10.71 -6.28 -3.76
N MET A 50 11.43 -5.16 -3.88
CA MET A 50 10.95 -3.82 -3.54
C MET A 50 10.32 -3.09 -4.73
N GLY A 51 10.78 -3.38 -5.95
CA GLY A 51 10.28 -2.75 -7.18
C GLY A 51 8.80 -3.02 -7.46
N SER A 52 8.15 -2.09 -8.14
CA SER A 52 6.82 -2.30 -8.71
C SER A 52 6.91 -3.08 -10.02
N SER A 53 5.87 -3.84 -10.38
CA SER A 53 5.76 -4.37 -11.75
C SER A 53 5.51 -3.23 -12.73
N ASP A 54 5.77 -3.49 -14.01
CA ASP A 54 5.42 -2.60 -15.12
C ASP A 54 3.92 -2.29 -15.16
N LEU A 55 3.06 -3.31 -14.98
CA LEU A 55 1.61 -3.15 -14.93
C LEU A 55 1.17 -2.28 -13.75
N GLN A 56 1.73 -2.49 -12.56
CA GLN A 56 1.42 -1.66 -11.39
C GLN A 56 1.86 -0.21 -11.64
N ALA A 57 3.06 0.00 -12.16
CA ALA A 57 3.58 1.33 -12.47
C ALA A 57 2.75 2.06 -13.53
N TRP A 58 2.32 1.35 -14.59
CA TRP A 58 1.47 1.90 -15.63
C TRP A 58 0.11 2.34 -15.10
N ILE A 59 -0.58 1.48 -14.33
CA ILE A 59 -1.87 1.81 -13.70
C ILE A 59 -1.74 3.01 -12.77
N ILE A 60 -0.66 3.06 -11.97
CA ILE A 60 -0.40 4.20 -11.07
C ILE A 60 -0.22 5.49 -11.87
N ASP A 61 0.58 5.49 -12.94
CA ASP A 61 0.77 6.69 -13.79
C ASP A 61 -0.55 7.16 -14.39
N THR A 62 -1.33 6.23 -14.97
CA THR A 62 -2.64 6.52 -15.56
C THR A 62 -3.59 7.18 -14.55
N ILE A 63 -3.69 6.63 -13.33
CA ILE A 63 -4.54 7.20 -12.28
C ILE A 63 -4.02 8.56 -11.84
N ILE A 64 -2.70 8.72 -11.66
CA ILE A 64 -2.08 9.99 -11.28
C ILE A 64 -2.40 11.07 -12.32
N ARG A 65 -2.24 10.77 -13.62
CA ARG A 65 -2.56 11.69 -14.72
C ARG A 65 -4.02 12.10 -14.69
N PHE A 66 -4.94 11.14 -14.54
CA PHE A 66 -6.37 11.42 -14.38
C PHE A 66 -6.63 12.38 -13.21
N LEU A 67 -6.02 12.12 -12.05
CA LEU A 67 -6.16 12.98 -10.87
C LEU A 67 -5.57 14.39 -11.11
N HIS A 68 -4.45 14.51 -11.83
CA HIS A 68 -3.86 15.79 -12.22
C HIS A 68 -4.77 16.63 -13.11
N LEU A 69 -5.49 16.01 -14.03
CA LEU A 69 -6.39 16.70 -14.95
C LEU A 69 -7.71 17.12 -14.29
N ASN A 70 -8.20 16.35 -13.31
CA ASN A 70 -9.56 16.52 -12.79
C ASN A 70 -9.65 17.13 -11.38
N LEU A 71 -8.60 17.05 -10.55
CA LEU A 71 -8.64 17.62 -9.20
C LEU A 71 -8.51 19.13 -9.19
N ASN A 72 -9.23 19.78 -8.27
CA ASN A 72 -8.98 21.18 -7.94
C ASN A 72 -7.68 21.31 -7.13
N TYR A 73 -6.58 21.65 -7.81
CA TYR A 73 -5.27 21.87 -7.19
C TYR A 73 -5.19 23.06 -6.23
N LYS A 74 -6.21 23.93 -6.14
CA LYS A 74 -6.26 24.92 -5.04
C LYS A 74 -6.64 24.24 -3.71
N LYS A 75 -7.42 23.16 -3.76
CA LYS A 75 -7.90 22.42 -2.58
C LYS A 75 -7.06 21.20 -2.25
N TYR A 76 -6.57 20.49 -3.27
CA TYR A 76 -5.94 19.18 -3.10
C TYR A 76 -4.51 19.12 -3.63
N LYS A 77 -3.76 18.15 -3.12
CA LYS A 77 -2.44 17.75 -3.60
C LYS A 77 -2.41 16.23 -3.74
N VAL A 78 -1.94 15.74 -4.88
CA VAL A 78 -1.64 14.32 -5.08
C VAL A 78 -0.19 14.07 -4.65
N LEU A 79 -0.01 13.03 -3.83
CA LEU A 79 1.28 12.47 -3.44
C LEU A 79 1.29 10.99 -3.87
N ALA A 80 2.43 10.50 -4.33
CA ALA A 80 2.60 9.12 -4.78
C ALA A 80 4.02 8.61 -4.46
N ASN A 81 4.36 7.43 -4.96
CA ASN A 81 5.65 6.75 -4.77
C ASN A 81 5.83 6.20 -3.35
N GLU A 82 4.91 5.35 -2.92
CA GLU A 82 4.96 4.69 -1.60
C GLU A 82 5.04 5.71 -0.44
N VAL A 83 4.09 6.63 -0.40
CA VAL A 83 4.03 7.70 0.62
C VAL A 83 3.95 7.07 2.01
N GLY A 84 5.02 7.21 2.78
CA GLY A 84 5.04 6.79 4.18
C GLY A 84 4.05 7.60 5.01
N TYR A 85 3.19 6.92 5.77
CA TYR A 85 2.10 7.53 6.54
C TYR A 85 2.04 7.01 7.99
N PHE A 86 2.07 7.94 8.94
CA PHE A 86 1.79 7.64 10.34
C PHE A 86 0.29 7.67 10.62
N TYR A 87 -0.36 6.51 10.47
CA TYR A 87 -1.80 6.34 10.70
C TYR A 87 -2.23 6.35 12.18
N THR A 88 -1.30 6.62 13.12
CA THR A 88 -1.60 6.78 14.55
C THR A 88 -0.81 7.93 15.19
N PRO A 89 -1.31 8.56 16.27
CA PRO A 89 -0.60 9.63 16.97
C PRO A 89 0.74 9.20 17.57
N LYS A 90 0.89 7.93 17.95
CA LYS A 90 2.10 7.44 18.63
C LYS A 90 3.33 7.37 17.72
N ARG A 91 3.16 7.38 16.39
CA ARG A 91 4.17 7.42 15.29
C ARG A 91 5.27 6.34 15.30
N GLN A 92 5.65 5.81 16.45
CA GLN A 92 6.68 4.79 16.62
C GLN A 92 6.11 3.42 16.31
N GLY A 93 6.74 2.73 15.34
CA GLY A 93 6.41 1.36 14.98
C GLY A 93 5.01 1.17 14.39
N LYS A 94 4.40 2.22 13.82
CA LYS A 94 3.05 2.18 13.20
C LYS A 94 3.00 3.08 11.99
N TRP A 95 3.44 2.55 10.85
CA TRP A 95 3.46 3.25 9.58
C TRP A 95 3.02 2.32 8.46
N LEU A 96 2.40 2.90 7.43
CA LEU A 96 1.98 2.24 6.20
C LEU A 96 2.56 2.99 5.02
N ASN A 97 2.76 2.30 3.90
CA ASN A 97 3.05 2.92 2.62
C ASN A 97 1.74 3.03 1.83
N LEU A 98 1.55 4.16 1.16
CA LEU A 98 0.38 4.45 0.33
C LEU A 98 0.85 4.66 -1.11
N ASP A 99 0.26 3.96 -2.07
CA ASP A 99 0.66 4.12 -3.48
C ASP A 99 0.30 5.51 -4.00
N ILE A 100 -0.95 5.94 -3.79
CA ILE A 100 -1.46 7.26 -4.16
C ILE A 100 -2.27 7.84 -3.00
N ALA A 101 -1.97 9.07 -2.61
CA ALA A 101 -2.68 9.82 -1.58
C ALA A 101 -3.19 11.17 -2.12
N VAL A 102 -4.49 11.40 -2.04
CA VAL A 102 -5.11 12.71 -2.31
C VAL A 102 -5.28 13.43 -0.99
N VAL A 103 -4.51 14.49 -0.77
CA VAL A 103 -4.45 15.21 0.52
C VAL A 103 -5.06 16.60 0.38
N SER A 104 -5.87 17.03 1.35
CA SER A 104 -6.29 18.43 1.46
C SER A 104 -5.09 19.34 1.75
N LYS A 105 -4.94 20.40 0.96
CA LYS A 105 -3.89 21.41 1.16
C LYS A 105 -4.07 22.18 2.46
N GLU A 106 -5.31 22.32 2.94
CA GLU A 106 -5.62 22.91 4.24
C GLU A 106 -4.96 22.10 5.37
N LYS A 107 -4.98 20.76 5.27
CA LYS A 107 -4.36 19.85 6.24
C LYS A 107 -2.85 19.74 6.07
N LEU A 108 -2.36 19.65 4.83
CA LEU A 108 -0.96 19.32 4.53
C LEU A 108 0.04 20.41 4.95
N LYS A 109 -0.40 21.68 5.02
CA LYS A 109 0.50 22.84 5.21
C LYS A 109 1.72 22.75 4.28
N LYS A 110 2.93 22.58 4.82
CA LYS A 110 4.18 22.40 4.07
C LYS A 110 4.80 21.02 4.38
N PRO A 111 5.39 20.33 3.39
CA PRO A 111 6.13 19.09 3.64
C PRO A 111 7.31 19.31 4.59
N GLU A 112 7.49 18.38 5.54
CA GLU A 112 8.54 18.45 6.59
C GLU A 112 9.69 17.46 6.36
N GLY A 113 9.73 16.76 5.21
CA GLY A 113 10.74 15.73 4.94
C GLY A 113 10.61 14.47 5.83
N THR A 114 9.43 14.22 6.38
CA THR A 114 9.10 13.04 7.18
C THR A 114 7.85 12.36 6.63
N TYR A 115 7.45 11.21 7.19
CA TYR A 115 6.18 10.57 6.83
C TYR A 115 5.00 11.52 7.05
N LEU A 116 3.96 11.34 6.23
CA LEU A 116 2.73 12.08 6.32
C LEU A 116 2.10 11.88 7.71
N LYS A 117 1.72 12.99 8.35
CA LYS A 117 1.14 13.01 9.71
C LYS A 117 -0.34 13.39 9.72
N VAL A 118 -0.88 13.74 8.57
CA VAL A 118 -2.29 14.12 8.37
C VAL A 118 -2.96 13.08 7.49
N PRO A 119 -4.21 12.70 7.78
CA PRO A 119 -4.91 11.72 6.96
C PRO A 119 -5.20 12.31 5.57
N PRO A 120 -4.85 11.60 4.48
CA PRO A 120 -5.38 11.88 3.14
C PRO A 120 -6.91 11.89 3.14
N GLU A 121 -7.51 12.59 2.18
CA GLU A 121 -8.95 12.46 1.91
C GLU A 121 -9.24 11.09 1.29
N VAL A 122 -8.43 10.70 0.30
CA VAL A 122 -8.55 9.43 -0.42
C VAL A 122 -7.18 8.76 -0.52
N VAL A 123 -7.15 7.44 -0.37
CA VAL A 123 -6.01 6.59 -0.70
C VAL A 123 -6.41 5.64 -1.83
N ILE A 124 -5.55 5.50 -2.83
CA ILE A 124 -5.68 4.50 -3.89
C ILE A 124 -4.46 3.60 -3.82
N GLU A 125 -4.69 2.29 -3.72
CA GLU A 125 -3.67 1.24 -3.65
C GLU A 125 -3.80 0.35 -4.89
N VAL A 126 -2.70 -0.11 -5.47
CA VAL A 126 -2.69 -0.99 -6.65
C VAL A 126 -1.90 -2.24 -6.31
N ASP A 127 -2.60 -3.38 -6.19
CA ASP A 127 -2.04 -4.63 -5.65
C ASP A 127 -1.30 -4.44 -4.31
N THR A 128 -0.58 -5.46 -3.86
CA THR A 128 0.31 -5.31 -2.70
C THR A 128 1.64 -6.02 -2.91
N LYS A 129 2.70 -5.40 -2.40
CA LYS A 129 4.03 -6.01 -2.28
C LYS A 129 4.19 -6.79 -0.98
N ALA A 130 3.15 -6.97 -0.17
CA ALA A 130 3.21 -7.71 1.08
C ALA A 130 3.28 -9.24 0.86
N ASP A 131 4.03 -9.95 1.69
CA ASP A 131 3.91 -11.40 1.83
C ASP A 131 2.60 -11.75 2.56
N LEU A 132 1.59 -12.16 1.79
CA LEU A 132 0.29 -12.55 2.31
C LEU A 132 0.24 -13.98 2.84
N SER A 133 1.33 -14.75 2.82
CA SER A 133 1.32 -16.18 3.19
C SER A 133 0.77 -16.48 4.60
N LYS A 134 0.76 -15.50 5.51
CA LYS A 134 0.20 -15.64 6.86
C LYS A 134 -1.18 -15.01 7.07
N MET A 135 -1.47 -13.92 6.37
CA MET A 135 -2.69 -13.14 6.59
C MET A 135 -3.75 -13.40 5.52
N GLY A 136 -3.35 -13.81 4.32
CA GLY A 136 -4.24 -13.91 3.17
C GLY A 136 -4.99 -12.60 2.94
N ASP A 137 -6.26 -12.72 2.55
CA ASP A 137 -7.12 -11.59 2.20
C ASP A 137 -7.47 -10.69 3.40
N ASN A 138 -7.31 -11.18 4.64
CA ASN A 138 -7.49 -10.35 5.84
C ASN A 138 -6.54 -9.15 5.87
N TYR A 139 -5.44 -9.18 5.12
CA TYR A 139 -4.55 -8.02 4.99
C TYR A 139 -5.28 -6.80 4.42
N TYR A 140 -6.05 -6.96 3.33
CA TYR A 140 -6.78 -5.86 2.70
C TYR A 140 -7.81 -5.27 3.67
N ILE A 141 -8.51 -6.13 4.41
CA ILE A 141 -9.49 -5.73 5.41
C ILE A 141 -8.79 -4.98 6.55
N GLU A 142 -7.77 -5.57 7.20
CA GLU A 142 -7.06 -4.95 8.32
C GLU A 142 -6.42 -3.60 7.94
N LYS A 143 -5.75 -3.52 6.78
CA LYS A 143 -5.11 -2.28 6.30
C LYS A 143 -6.16 -1.19 6.03
N THR A 144 -7.20 -1.52 5.26
CA THR A 144 -8.30 -0.58 4.95
C THR A 144 -8.96 -0.05 6.22
N ASP A 145 -9.24 -0.94 7.18
CA ASP A 145 -9.83 -0.56 8.47
C ASP A 145 -8.95 0.43 9.23
N LYS A 146 -7.62 0.21 9.26
CA LYS A 146 -6.68 1.13 9.93
C LYS A 146 -6.62 2.48 9.23
N LEU A 147 -6.61 2.50 7.90
CA LEU A 147 -6.64 3.73 7.10
C LEU A 147 -7.92 4.52 7.39
N LEU A 148 -9.09 3.90 7.30
CA LEU A 148 -10.38 4.56 7.60
C LEU A 148 -10.47 5.04 9.06
N LYS A 149 -10.00 4.23 10.02
CA LYS A 149 -9.96 4.60 11.45
C LYS A 149 -9.01 5.78 11.72
N SER A 150 -8.01 6.00 10.88
CA SER A 150 -7.08 7.14 10.99
C SER A 150 -7.66 8.48 10.52
N GLY A 151 -8.85 8.47 9.90
CA GLY A 151 -9.53 9.67 9.41
C GLY A 151 -9.49 9.84 7.89
N ILE A 152 -8.97 8.86 7.15
CA ILE A 152 -9.13 8.78 5.69
C ILE A 152 -10.60 8.52 5.37
N LYS A 153 -11.15 9.23 4.38
CA LYS A 153 -12.58 9.12 4.03
C LYS A 153 -12.86 7.93 3.13
N LYS A 154 -11.96 7.66 2.18
CA LYS A 154 -12.13 6.60 1.18
C LYS A 154 -10.81 5.89 0.88
N VAL A 155 -10.88 4.58 0.73
CA VAL A 155 -9.77 3.73 0.26
C VAL A 155 -10.26 2.97 -0.97
N ILE A 156 -9.48 3.03 -2.05
CA ILE A 156 -9.78 2.35 -3.31
C ILE A 156 -8.64 1.37 -3.60
N TRP A 157 -8.92 0.08 -3.64
CA TRP A 157 -7.95 -0.93 -4.07
C TRP A 157 -8.20 -1.31 -5.51
N ILE A 158 -7.17 -1.26 -6.34
CA ILE A 158 -7.15 -1.83 -7.69
C ILE A 158 -6.43 -3.18 -7.60
N LEU A 159 -7.14 -4.27 -7.89
CA LEU A 159 -6.61 -5.62 -7.84
C LEU A 159 -6.45 -6.15 -9.26
N THR A 160 -5.21 -6.27 -9.73
CA THR A 160 -4.93 -6.57 -11.15
C THR A 160 -5.23 -8.01 -11.52
N ASN A 161 -4.87 -8.96 -10.66
CA ASN A 161 -5.10 -10.38 -10.91
C ASN A 161 -6.60 -10.76 -11.06
N PRO A 162 -7.51 -10.35 -10.16
CA PRO A 162 -8.94 -10.61 -10.35
C PRO A 162 -9.65 -9.53 -11.19
N GLN A 163 -8.94 -8.49 -11.64
CA GLN A 163 -9.49 -7.31 -12.33
C GLN A 163 -10.66 -6.65 -11.60
N LYS A 164 -10.53 -6.50 -10.27
CA LYS A 164 -11.56 -5.92 -9.40
C LYS A 164 -11.10 -4.63 -8.77
N ILE A 165 -12.06 -3.80 -8.40
CA ILE A 165 -11.86 -2.61 -7.59
C ILE A 165 -12.64 -2.76 -6.29
N ILE A 166 -11.97 -2.56 -5.16
CA ILE A 166 -12.64 -2.46 -3.85
C ILE A 166 -12.73 -0.99 -3.49
N VAL A 167 -13.94 -0.50 -3.19
CA VAL A 167 -14.14 0.86 -2.67
C VAL A 167 -14.69 0.76 -1.26
N ALA A 168 -13.97 1.36 -0.32
CA ALA A 168 -14.27 1.32 1.10
C ALA A 168 -14.36 2.74 1.67
N GLU A 169 -15.44 3.01 2.40
CA GLU A 169 -15.67 4.25 3.12
C GLU A 169 -16.17 3.94 4.54
N LYS A 170 -15.84 4.81 5.49
CA LYS A 170 -16.29 4.63 6.87
C LYS A 170 -17.80 4.75 6.97
N GLY A 171 -18.46 3.75 7.56
CA GLY A 171 -19.91 3.76 7.80
C GLY A 171 -20.77 3.43 6.57
N LYS A 172 -20.16 2.99 5.46
CA LYS A 172 -20.84 2.48 4.28
C LYS A 172 -20.48 1.02 4.04
N ASN A 173 -21.31 0.32 3.27
CA ASN A 173 -20.96 -0.98 2.73
C ASN A 173 -19.77 -0.83 1.79
N TRP A 174 -18.78 -1.71 1.92
CA TRP A 174 -17.71 -1.79 0.95
C TRP A 174 -18.23 -2.47 -0.31
N ILE A 175 -17.82 -1.97 -1.47
CA ILE A 175 -18.21 -2.53 -2.76
C ILE A 175 -17.00 -3.16 -3.42
N ILE A 176 -17.24 -4.30 -4.09
CA ILE A 176 -16.28 -4.93 -5.00
C ILE A 176 -16.93 -4.82 -6.39
N THR A 177 -16.23 -4.21 -7.33
CA THR A 177 -16.76 -3.89 -8.66
C THR A 177 -15.71 -4.11 -9.76
N GLU A 178 -16.12 -3.95 -11.02
CA GLU A 178 -15.27 -4.12 -12.20
C GLU A 178 -14.54 -2.83 -12.61
N TYR A 179 -13.53 -2.94 -13.47
CA TYR A 179 -12.77 -1.80 -13.99
C TYR A 179 -13.61 -0.83 -14.84
N ASN A 180 -14.67 -1.33 -15.48
CA ASN A 180 -15.58 -0.53 -16.31
C ASN A 180 -16.63 0.25 -15.49
N SER A 181 -16.61 0.11 -14.16
CA SER A 181 -17.54 0.81 -13.28
C SER A 181 -17.10 2.25 -13.04
N ASN A 182 -18.07 3.15 -12.96
CA ASN A 182 -17.85 4.54 -12.58
C ASN A 182 -17.71 4.65 -11.06
N ILE A 183 -16.55 5.10 -10.59
CA ILE A 183 -16.22 5.22 -9.18
C ILE A 183 -15.97 6.68 -8.85
N GLU A 184 -16.79 7.26 -7.99
CA GLU A 184 -16.49 8.59 -7.46
C GLU A 184 -15.25 8.52 -6.56
N VAL A 185 -14.21 9.27 -6.88
CA VAL A 185 -13.01 9.44 -6.05
C VAL A 185 -13.33 10.44 -4.93
N LEU A 186 -13.59 11.69 -5.28
CA LEU A 186 -13.86 12.80 -4.34
C LEU A 186 -14.52 13.97 -5.09
N ASP A 187 -15.43 14.69 -4.43
CA ASP A 187 -16.06 15.92 -4.94
C ASP A 187 -16.64 15.77 -6.35
N GLY A 188 -17.30 14.65 -6.64
CA GLY A 188 -17.90 14.37 -7.95
C GLY A 188 -16.92 13.99 -9.07
N ILE A 189 -15.62 13.85 -8.77
CA ILE A 189 -14.63 13.35 -9.74
C ILE A 189 -14.83 11.84 -9.89
N VAL A 190 -15.19 11.39 -11.09
CA VAL A 190 -15.52 10.00 -11.39
C VAL A 190 -14.40 9.34 -12.19
N LEU A 191 -13.83 8.28 -11.64
CA LEU A 191 -12.83 7.41 -12.26
C LEU A 191 -13.52 6.24 -12.97
N ASN A 192 -13.14 5.95 -14.21
CA ASN A 192 -13.43 4.70 -14.91
C ASN A 192 -12.10 4.12 -15.39
N LEU A 193 -11.62 3.05 -14.74
CA LEU A 193 -10.27 2.55 -14.98
C LEU A 193 -10.15 1.92 -16.38
N GLU A 194 -11.17 1.18 -16.83
CA GLU A 194 -11.14 0.55 -18.15
C GLU A 194 -11.01 1.59 -19.27
N ASN A 195 -11.77 2.68 -19.20
CA ASN A 195 -11.69 3.75 -20.20
C ASN A 195 -10.30 4.39 -20.24
N LEU A 196 -9.72 4.70 -19.08
CA LEU A 196 -8.38 5.31 -19.01
C LEU A 196 -7.30 4.38 -19.58
N LEU A 197 -7.35 3.08 -19.26
CA LEU A 197 -6.38 2.13 -19.79
C LEU A 197 -6.53 1.93 -21.30
N LYS A 198 -7.76 2.00 -21.84
CA LYS A 198 -8.01 1.98 -23.29
C LYS A 198 -7.46 3.22 -23.99
N GLU A 199 -7.54 4.40 -23.39
CA GLU A 199 -6.98 5.64 -23.95
C GLU A 199 -5.46 5.56 -24.09
N GLU A 200 -4.77 5.04 -23.07
CA GLU A 200 -3.31 4.85 -23.06
C GLU A 200 -2.83 3.84 -24.11
N GLN A 201 -3.62 2.81 -24.43
CA GLN A 201 -3.28 1.81 -25.45
C GLN A 201 -3.47 2.31 -26.89
N ASN A 202 -4.26 3.36 -27.07
CA ASN A 202 -4.57 3.94 -28.39
C ASN A 202 -3.76 5.23 -28.68
N SER A 203 -2.85 5.62 -27.78
CA SER A 203 -1.98 6.79 -27.88
C SER A 203 -0.59 6.43 -28.42
#